data_AF-A0A377LS32-F1
#
_entry.id   AF-A0A377LS32-F1
#
_cell.length_a   1.000
_cell.length_b   1.000
_cell.length_c   1.000
_cell.angle_alpha   90.00
_cell.angle_beta   90.00
_cell.angle_gamma   90.00
#
_symmetry.space_group_name_H-M   'P 1'
#
loop_
_entity.id
_entity.type
_entity.pdbx_description
1 polymer ?
#
loop_
_entity_poly.entity_id
_entity_poly.type
_entity_poly.pdbx_seq_one_letter_code
_entity_poly.pdbx_strand_id
1 'polypeptide(L)' 'MKTYTFDFDEIDSQEDFYREFIRAFDLERESVTNLDMLWDVVTGSQLPLPLEIEFIHLPDKLRRRFGR' A
#
# COMPACT_ATOMS: atom_id res chain seq x y z
N MET A 1 2.53 -10.88 14.47
CA MET A 1 2.17 -10.52 13.09
C MET A 1 1.21 -9.35 13.18
N LYS A 2 1.53 -8.20 12.59
CA LYS A 2 0.63 -7.04 12.56
C LYS A 2 -0.09 -7.01 11.21
N THR A 3 -1.39 -6.73 11.22
CA THR A 3 -2.19 -6.54 10.02
C THR A 3 -2.36 -5.04 9.76
N TYR A 4 -2.13 -4.63 8.52
CA TYR A 4 -2.30 -3.28 8.03
C TYR A 4 -3.43 -3.26 7.01
N THR A 5 -4.55 -2.64 7.36
CA THR A 5 -5.75 -2.61 6.53
C THR A 5 -5.82 -1.30 5.75
N PHE A 6 -5.99 -1.41 4.44
CA PHE A 6 -6.19 -0.28 3.52
C PHE A 6 -7.63 -0.29 3.03
N ASP A 7 -8.37 0.77 3.36
CA ASP A 7 -9.77 0.93 3.00
C ASP A 7 -9.91 1.72 1.70
N PHE A 8 -10.42 1.06 0.65
CA PHE A 8 -10.61 1.67 -0.65
C PHE A 8 -11.87 2.54 -0.77
N ASP A 9 -12.70 2.63 0.27
CA ASP A 9 -13.72 3.69 0.37
C ASP A 9 -13.08 5.07 0.69
N GLU A 10 -11.91 5.08 1.35
CA GLU A 10 -11.14 6.31 1.67
C GLU A 10 -9.98 6.57 0.69
N ILE A 11 -9.64 5.59 -0.14
CA ILE A 11 -8.54 5.64 -1.11
C ILE A 11 -9.10 5.74 -2.53
N ASP A 12 -9.22 6.98 -3.02
CA ASP A 12 -9.75 7.27 -4.35
C ASP A 12 -8.72 7.06 -5.48
N SER A 13 -7.42 7.19 -5.17
CA SER A 13 -6.35 7.13 -6.15
C SER A 13 -5.13 6.32 -5.69
N GLN A 14 -4.27 5.99 -6.65
CA GLN A 14 -3.02 5.29 -6.38
C GLN A 14 -2.03 6.18 -5.62
N GLU A 15 -2.11 7.51 -5.77
CA GLU A 15 -1.30 8.45 -5.00
C GLU A 15 -1.76 8.51 -3.53
N ASP A 16 -3.07 8.46 -3.29
CA ASP A 16 -3.64 8.38 -1.94
C ASP A 16 -3.22 7.09 -1.25
N PHE A 17 -3.23 5.96 -1.98
CA PHE A 17 -2.71 4.70 -1.46
C PHE A 17 -1.26 4.82 -1.00
N TYR A 18 -0.37 5.45 -1.79
CA TYR A 18 1.03 5.62 -1.39
C TYR A 18 1.17 6.52 -0.15
N ARG A 19 0.38 7.59 -0.05
CA ARG A 19 0.38 8.49 1.11
C ARG A 19 -0.03 7.74 2.37
N GLU A 20 -1.11 6.96 2.30
CA GLU A 20 -1.56 6.14 3.42
C GLU A 20 -0.57 5.03 3.75
N PHE A 21 0.08 4.43 2.75
CA PHE A 21 1.13 3.42 2.95
C PHE A 21 2.34 4.00 3.71
N ILE A 22 2.86 5.16 3.28
CA ILE A 22 3.94 5.87 3.97
C ILE A 22 3.55 6.16 5.41
N ARG A 23 2.31 6.62 5.63
CA ARG A 23 1.80 6.95 6.96
C ARG A 23 1.61 5.72 7.86
N ALA A 24 1.12 4.61 7.31
CA ALA A 24 0.89 3.37 8.05
C ALA A 24 2.18 2.71 8.53
N PHE A 25 3.25 2.82 7.73
CA PHE A 25 4.56 2.23 8.03
C PHE A 25 5.59 3.23 8.59
N ASP A 26 5.18 4.48 8.85
CA ASP A 26 6.04 5.57 9.35
C ASP A 26 7.31 5.76 8.51
N LEU A 27 7.15 5.74 7.18
CA LEU A 27 8.24 5.89 6.23
C LEU A 27 8.55 7.36 5.96
N GLU A 28 9.74 7.62 5.41
CA GLU A 28 10.10 8.97 4.97
C GLU A 28 9.15 9.49 3.88
N ARG A 29 8.91 10.80 3.87
CA ARG A 29 8.13 11.43 2.80
C ARG A 29 8.80 11.15 1.46
N GLU A 30 7.97 10.86 0.44
CA GLU A 30 8.43 10.51 -0.92
C GLU A 30 9.18 9.17 -1.05
N SER A 31 9.25 8.36 0.02
CA SER A 31 9.81 6.99 -0.05
C SER A 31 9.04 6.06 -1.00
N VAL A 32 7.75 6.34 -1.21
CA VAL A 32 6.89 5.63 -2.17
C VAL A 32 6.11 6.64 -2.99
N THR A 33 6.41 6.75 -4.28
CA THR A 33 5.65 7.59 -5.22
C THR A 33 5.22 6.85 -6.49
N ASN A 34 5.70 5.62 -6.68
CA ASN A 34 5.37 4.76 -7.82
C ASN A 34 5.46 3.26 -7.41
N LEU A 35 5.14 2.37 -8.36
CA LEU A 35 5.12 0.92 -8.11
C LEU A 35 6.51 0.33 -7.91
N ASP A 36 7.53 0.85 -8.60
CA ASP A 36 8.91 0.36 -8.46
C ASP A 36 9.46 0.66 -7.04
N MET A 37 9.22 1.87 -6.54
CA MET A 37 9.60 2.25 -5.17
C MET A 37 8.82 1.47 -4.12
N LEU A 38 7.51 1.24 -4.34
CA LEU A 38 6.72 0.38 -3.46
C LEU A 38 7.32 -1.02 -3.39
N TRP A 39 7.71 -1.58 -4.53
CA TRP A 39 8.34 -2.89 -4.61
C TRP A 39 9.65 -2.95 -3.83
N ASP A 40 10.51 -1.94 -3.96
CA ASP A 40 11.78 -1.85 -3.21
C ASP A 40 11.54 -1.82 -1.69
N VAL A 41 10.53 -1.07 -1.24
CA VAL A 41 10.17 -1.01 0.19
C VAL A 41 9.64 -2.35 0.69
N VAL A 42 8.74 -2.98 -0.07
CA VAL A 42 8.07 -4.23 0.31
C VAL A 42 9.02 -5.43 0.31
N THR A 43 9.95 -5.50 -0.65
CA THR A 43 10.90 -6.61 -0.78
C THR A 43 12.24 -6.38 -0.10
N GLY A 44 12.51 -5.13 0.29
CA GLY A 44 13.68 -4.75 1.06
C GLY A 44 13.57 -5.18 2.53
N SER A 45 14.13 -4.36 3.41
CA SER A 45 14.18 -4.63 4.87
C SER A 45 13.53 -3.51 5.69
N GLN A 46 12.72 -2.67 5.04
CA GLN A 46 12.17 -1.45 5.61
C GLN A 46 10.84 -1.69 6.33
N LEU A 47 10.15 -2.80 6.04
CA LEU A 47 8.90 -3.15 6.69
C LEU A 47 9.11 -4.08 7.91
N PRO A 48 8.28 -3.94 8.97
CA PRO A 48 8.39 -4.75 10.17
C PRO A 48 7.79 -6.16 9.97
N LEU A 49 8.59 -7.07 9.39
CA LEU A 49 8.19 -8.47 9.20
C LEU A 49 8.13 -9.24 10.55
N PRO A 50 7.21 -10.21 10.72
CA PRO A 50 6.14 -10.59 9.80
C PRO A 50 4.92 -9.66 9.93
N LEU A 51 4.35 -9.30 8.79
CA LEU A 51 3.15 -8.46 8.68
C LEU A 51 2.20 -9.03 7.63
N GLU A 52 0.97 -8.56 7.69
CA GLU A 52 -0.09 -8.82 6.71
C GLU A 52 -0.63 -7.48 6.19
N ILE A 53 -0.92 -7.42 4.89
CA ILE A 53 -1.56 -6.28 4.25
C ILE A 53 -2.93 -6.74 3.76
N GLU A 54 -3.97 -6.05 4.21
CA GLU A 54 -5.36 -6.37 3.86
C GLU A 54 -5.97 -5.21 3.07
N PHE A 55 -6.61 -5.51 1.95
CA PHE A 55 -7.35 -4.54 1.16
C PHE A 55 -8.85 -4.79 1.34
N ILE A 56 -9.55 -3.81 1.93
CA ILE A 56 -11.01 -3.87 2.16
C ILE A 56 -11.74 -2.87 1.26
N HIS A 57 -13.02 -3.12 1.00
CA HIS A 57 -13.88 -2.34 0.11
C HIS A 57 -13.33 -2.10 -1.30
N LEU A 58 -12.36 -2.91 -1.77
CA LEU A 58 -11.77 -2.77 -3.10
C LEU A 58 -12.84 -2.98 -4.19
N PRO A 59 -13.24 -1.92 -4.92
CA PRO A 59 -14.34 -2.06 -5.87
C PRO A 59 -13.93 -2.92 -7.06
N ASP A 60 -14.87 -3.71 -7.59
CA ASP A 60 -14.60 -4.66 -8.69
C ASP A 60 -14.03 -4.00 -9.97
N LYS A 61 -14.29 -2.69 -10.16
CA LYS A 61 -13.69 -1.90 -11.24
C LYS A 61 -12.18 -1.69 -11.07
N LEU A 62 -11.70 -1.53 -9.82
CA LEU A 62 -10.27 -1.41 -9.51
C LEU A 62 -9.56 -2.76 -9.61
N ARG A 63 -10.24 -3.86 -9.22
CA ARG A 63 -9.69 -5.22 -9.29
C ARG A 63 -9.19 -5.62 -10.69
N ARG A 64 -9.80 -5.11 -11.76
CA ARG A 64 -9.36 -5.37 -13.15
C ARG A 64 -8.09 -4.60 -13.56
N ARG A 65 -7.69 -3.55 -12.82
CA ARG A 65 -6.50 -2.72 -13.17
C ARG A 65 -5.20 -3.27 -12.58
N PHE A 66 -5.27 -3.99 -11.46
CA PHE A 66 -4.10 -4.54 -10.75
C PHE A 66 -3.78 -6.00 -11.11
N GLY A 67 -4.58 -6.64 -11.98
CA GLY A 67 -4.35 -8.01 -12.41
C GLY A 67 -4.44 -8.13 -13.93
N ARG A 68 -3.28 -8.18 -14.59
CA ARG A 68 -3.13 -8.85 -15.88
C ARG A 68 -1.88 -9.71 -15.85
#